data_AF-A0A7C5ZMF6-F1
#
_entry.id   AF-A0A7C5ZMF6-F1
#
_cell.length_a   1.000
_cell.length_b   1.000
_cell.length_c   1.000
_cell.angle_alpha   90.00
_cell.angle_beta   90.00
_cell.angle_gamma   90.00
#
_symmetry.space_group_name_H-M   'P 1'
#
loop_
_entity.id
_entity.type
_entity.pdbx_description
1 polymer ?
#
loop_
_entity_poly.entity_id
_entity_poly.type
_entity_poly.pdbx_seq_one_letter_code
_entity_poly.pdbx_strand_id
1 'polypeptide(L)' 'MPSFGFRTGSLRGYTAEEAAGRLRAIGYDCLELCLEPVDVRPESLTRARCEEIRASLDETG' A
#
# COMPACT_ATOMS: atom_id res chain seq x y z
N MET A 1 17.48 -0.90 -13.48
CA MET A 1 16.21 -0.44 -14.08
C MET A 1 15.63 0.65 -13.19
N PRO A 2 14.95 1.67 -13.73
CA PRO A 2 14.23 2.64 -12.91
C PRO A 2 13.04 1.95 -12.20
N SER A 3 12.76 2.36 -10.96
CA SER A 3 11.56 1.94 -10.22
C SER A 3 10.45 2.98 -10.36
N PHE A 4 9.21 2.51 -10.51
CA PHE A 4 8.02 3.34 -10.64
C PHE A 4 7.10 3.15 -9.43
N GLY A 5 6.87 4.23 -8.70
CA GLY A 5 5.94 4.29 -7.59
C GLY A 5 4.57 4.84 -8.00
N PHE A 6 3.52 4.46 -7.27
CA PHE A 6 2.18 5.02 -7.42
C PHE A 6 1.60 5.53 -6.10
N ARG A 7 1.07 6.75 -6.10
CA ARG A 7 0.38 7.34 -4.94
C ARG A 7 -1.06 6.87 -4.85
N THR A 8 -1.37 6.13 -3.79
CA THR A 8 -2.64 5.42 -3.56
C THR A 8 -3.86 6.32 -3.28
N GLY A 9 -3.70 7.64 -3.16
CA GLY A 9 -4.81 8.56 -2.85
C GLY A 9 -5.95 8.58 -3.89
N SER A 10 -5.68 8.11 -5.12
CA SER A 10 -6.69 7.96 -6.18
C SER A 10 -7.38 6.58 -6.19
N LEU A 11 -6.89 5.61 -5.41
CA LEU A 11 -7.42 4.24 -5.32
C LEU A 11 -8.39 4.10 -4.14
N ARG A 12 -9.38 4.99 -4.08
CA ARG A 12 -10.38 4.99 -3.00
C ARG A 12 -11.15 3.67 -2.97
N GLY A 13 -11.33 3.12 -1.77
CA GLY A 13 -12.13 1.91 -1.54
C GLY A 13 -11.34 0.59 -1.57
N TYR A 14 -10.04 0.64 -1.81
CA TYR A 14 -9.13 -0.49 -1.63
C TYR A 14 -8.33 -0.35 -0.34
N THR A 15 -7.97 -1.48 0.28
CA THR A 15 -6.92 -1.48 1.30
C THR A 15 -5.54 -1.25 0.68
N ALA A 16 -4.54 -0.92 1.50
CA ALA A 16 -3.15 -0.82 1.06
C ALA A 16 -2.67 -2.08 0.31
N GLU A 17 -3.01 -3.27 0.80
CA GLU A 17 -2.64 -4.56 0.22
C GLU A 17 -3.36 -4.84 -1.10
N GLU A 18 -4.66 -4.52 -1.19
CA GLU A 18 -5.41 -4.67 -2.45
C GLU A 18 -4.89 -3.74 -3.54
N ALA A 19 -4.55 -2.49 -3.17
CA ALA A 19 -3.91 -1.54 -4.06
C ALA A 19 -2.54 -2.05 -4.53
N ALA A 20 -1.75 -2.64 -3.63
CA ALA A 20 -0.46 -3.24 -3.94
C ALA A 20 -0.56 -4.34 -5.00
N GLY A 21 -1.44 -5.32 -4.78
CA GLY A 21 -1.62 -6.44 -5.71
C GLY A 21 -2.03 -5.97 -7.11
N ARG A 22 -2.92 -4.97 -7.19
CA ARG A 22 -3.36 -4.39 -8.48
C ARG A 22 -2.26 -3.62 -9.18
N LEU A 23 -1.51 -2.79 -8.45
CA LEU A 23 -0.45 -1.95 -9.01
C LEU A 23 0.74 -2.81 -9.48
N ARG A 24 1.04 -3.90 -8.76
CA ARG A 24 2.02 -4.90 -9.20
C ARG A 24 1.61 -5.57 -10.51
N ALA A 25 0.34 -5.95 -10.65
CA ALA A 25 -0.16 -6.60 -11.87
C ALA A 25 -0.05 -5.71 -13.14
N ILE A 26 0.09 -4.39 -12.97
CA ILE A 26 0.26 -3.44 -14.07
C ILE A 26 1.70 -2.89 -14.20
N GLY A 27 2.64 -3.38 -13.39
CA GLY A 27 4.07 -3.10 -13.51
C GLY A 27 4.63 -1.96 -12.64
N TYR A 28 3.93 -1.54 -11.59
CA TYR A 28 4.52 -0.66 -10.58
C TYR A 28 5.35 -1.45 -9.55
N ASP A 29 6.44 -0.84 -9.11
CA ASP A 29 7.41 -1.43 -8.18
C ASP A 29 7.13 -1.04 -6.72
N CYS A 30 6.47 0.10 -6.49
CA CYS A 30 6.29 0.62 -5.14
C CYS A 30 5.02 1.46 -4.96
N LEU A 31 4.64 1.62 -3.69
CA LEU A 31 3.45 2.34 -3.26
C LEU A 31 3.84 3.55 -2.42
N GLU A 32 3.26 4.69 -2.75
CA GLU A 32 3.17 5.82 -1.82
C GLU A 32 1.80 5.77 -1.15
N LEU A 33 1.78 5.38 0.13
CA LEU A 33 0.56 5.28 0.92
C LEU A 33 0.01 6.69 1.23
N CYS A 34 -1.20 6.95 0.76
CA CYS A 34 -1.99 8.09 1.22
C CYS A 34 -2.63 7.69 2.55
N LEU A 35 -2.40 8.46 3.62
CA LEU A 35 -2.84 8.11 4.98
C LEU A 35 -4.27 8.60 5.30
N GLU A 36 -5.10 8.78 4.28
CA GLU A 36 -6.51 9.18 4.40
C GLU A 36 -7.50 8.00 4.50
N PRO A 37 -7.29 6.83 3.85
CA PRO A 37 -8.10 5.63 4.04
C PRO A 37 -8.02 5.08 5.47
N VAL A 38 -9.12 4.49 5.95
CA VAL A 38 -9.30 4.09 7.37
C VAL A 38 -8.27 3.05 7.84
N ASP A 39 -7.79 2.20 6.95
CA ASP A 39 -6.83 1.12 7.21
C ASP A 39 -5.38 1.61 7.40
N VAL A 40 -5.07 2.84 6.96
CA VAL A 40 -3.74 3.45 7.05
C VAL A 40 -3.77 4.86 7.66
N ARG A 41 -4.84 5.21 8.38
CA ARG A 41 -4.91 6.47 9.13
C ARG A 41 -3.95 6.44 10.31
N PRO A 42 -3.17 7.52 10.57
CA PRO A 42 -2.23 7.53 11.70
C PRO A 42 -2.88 7.28 13.06
N GLU A 43 -4.13 7.70 13.23
CA GLU A 43 -4.87 7.57 14.48
C GLU A 43 -5.32 6.13 14.78
N SER A 44 -5.48 5.30 13.75
CA SER A 44 -5.86 3.89 13.86
C SER A 44 -4.70 2.92 13.63
N LEU A 45 -3.59 3.39 13.04
CA LEU A 45 -2.40 2.60 12.81
C LEU A 45 -1.68 2.27 14.12
N THR A 46 -1.56 0.97 14.38
CA THR A 46 -0.67 0.45 15.42
C THR A 46 0.62 -0.06 14.78
N ARG A 47 1.67 -0.18 15.57
CA ARG A 47 2.92 -0.81 15.12
C ARG A 47 2.71 -2.22 14.58
N ALA A 48 1.89 -3.03 15.26
CA ALA A 48 1.55 -4.38 14.81
C ALA A 48 0.90 -4.34 13.41
N ARG A 49 -0.03 -3.40 13.20
CA ARG A 49 -0.67 -3.23 11.89
C ARG A 49 0.32 -2.80 10.80
N CYS A 50 1.26 -1.91 11.11
CA CYS A 50 2.33 -1.54 10.18
C CYS A 50 3.20 -2.75 9.80
N GLU A 51 3.49 -3.63 10.76
CA GLU A 51 4.29 -4.85 10.54
C GLU A 51 3.52 -5.84 9.65
N GLU A 52 2.21 -6.00 9.84
CA GLU A 52 1.34 -6.82 8.97
C GLU A 52 1.29 -6.30 7.52
N ILE A 53 1.07 -4.98 7.36
CA ILE A 53 1.04 -4.35 6.03
C ILE A 53 2.38 -4.56 5.34
N ARG A 54 3.49 -4.30 6.04
CA ARG A 54 4.83 -4.51 5.49
C ARG A 54 5.04 -5.96 5.04
N ALA A 55 4.70 -6.94 5.89
CA ALA A 55 4.85 -8.35 5.53
C ALA A 55 4.05 -8.69 4.26
N SER A 56 2.82 -8.18 4.16
CA SER A 56 1.95 -8.39 2.98
C SER A 56 2.54 -7.77 1.71
N LEU A 57 3.15 -6.58 1.82
CA LEU A 57 3.83 -5.93 0.70
C LEU A 57 5.10 -6.68 0.29
N ASP A 58 5.91 -7.13 1.25
CA ASP A 58 7.12 -7.92 1.01
C ASP A 58 6.79 -9.26 0.31
N GLU A 59 5.63 -9.88 0.61
CA GLU A 59 5.14 -11.08 -0.06
C GLU A 59 4.65 -10.83 -1.50
N THR A 60 4.06 -9.66 -1.76
CA THR A 60 3.57 -9.27 -3.09
C THR A 60 4.73 -8.89 -4.03
N GLY A 61 5.88 -8.54 -3.43
CA GLY A 61 7.16 -8.31 -4.09
C GLY A 61 7.30 -6.95 -4.75
#